data_AF-A0A7K6HGA0-F1
#
_entry.id   AF-A0A7K6HGA0-F1
#
_cell.length_a   1.000
_cell.length_b   1.000
_cell.length_c   1.000
_cell.angle_alpha   90.00
_cell.angle_beta   90.00
_cell.angle_gamma   90.00
#
_symmetry.space_group_name_H-M   'P 1'
#
loop_
_entity.id
_entity.type
_entity.pdbx_description
1 polymer ?
#
loop_
_entity_poly.entity_id
_entity_poly.type
_entity_poly.pdbx_seq_one_letter_code
_entity_poly.pdbx_strand_id
1 'polypeptide(L)'
;RCYILSNENGKIQLSLRQSRLNPKINSKVEDIEITSIKEVKKGQLVRGYVKSITASGVFFGLSTSLLGRILFQNVSRFFVQKHSLYEKYLPEGKLLTAKVLGVNRKEKHIELSLLPEDTGMPSVLPESLGLPQYGAEEEKREADDEEKREEPKLKTKRRRGDSESESSGVDAVLGHCPLSAARLFALWSELPLRSSQLLPSTHFQLLQEAKPKRRKICPADENDSGIEVYYREEDEDAQEEEAAKKKSKVRKPGEPPRLQVSMGFTWDEDNAMDMPVLNQKEESSESEEEEAVQSKVLSPILLFQLKKQTKKEKELEKQKKEKELCKVEASLMDPSRQPQTADDFDRLVLGSPNSSILWLQYMAFHLQATEIEKARAVAERALKTISFREEQEKLNVWVALLNLENMYGTEETLMKVFERAVQYNEPLKVFQHLCDIYASSEKYKQAEELYHTMLKRFRQEKSVWLKYASFLLKQGQTEATHRLLERALKALPTKEHVDVISRFAQLEFHSGDTEHAKALFESTLSSYPKRTDIWSIYMDIMIKHGSQKEVRDVFERVIHLSLAPKKMKFFFKRYLDYERKFGTAESVLAVKRAALEYVESKSSLAAT
;
A
#
# COMPACT_ATOMS: atom_id res chain seq x y z
N ARG A 1 -3.74 -31.79 19.66
CA ARG A 1 -4.28 -33.10 19.24
C ARG A 1 -4.30 -33.13 17.71
N CYS A 2 -4.03 -34.26 17.08
CA CYS A 2 -4.04 -34.46 15.63
C CYS A 2 -4.85 -35.72 15.30
N TYR A 3 -5.35 -35.83 14.07
CA TYR A 3 -6.06 -37.00 13.56
C TYR A 3 -5.18 -37.70 12.52
N ILE A 4 -4.89 -38.99 12.70
CA ILE A 4 -4.06 -39.76 11.74
C ILE A 4 -4.93 -40.13 10.54
N LEU A 5 -4.52 -39.73 9.34
CA LEU A 5 -5.20 -40.05 8.08
C LEU A 5 -4.73 -41.40 7.50
N SER A 6 -3.41 -41.62 7.47
CA SER A 6 -2.79 -42.86 7.01
C SER A 6 -1.39 -43.03 7.63
N ASN A 7 -0.87 -44.25 7.58
CA ASN A 7 0.49 -44.59 7.98
C ASN A 7 1.04 -45.60 6.98
N GLU A 8 1.80 -45.11 6.00
CA GLU A 8 2.33 -45.91 4.89
C GLU A 8 3.83 -45.64 4.74
N ASN A 9 4.62 -46.70 4.55
CA ASN A 9 6.06 -46.63 4.29
C ASN A 9 6.85 -45.70 5.25
N GLY A 10 6.51 -45.75 6.54
CA GLY A 10 7.15 -44.94 7.60
C GLY A 10 6.76 -43.46 7.61
N LYS A 11 5.80 -43.03 6.79
CA LYS A 11 5.28 -41.66 6.76
C LYS A 11 3.85 -41.63 7.30
N ILE A 12 3.68 -40.98 8.44
CA ILE A 12 2.38 -40.77 9.09
C ILE A 12 1.77 -39.47 8.53
N GLN A 13 0.60 -39.57 7.89
CA GLN A 13 -0.16 -38.40 7.43
C GLN A 13 -1.09 -37.92 8.55
N LEU A 14 -1.00 -36.64 8.89
CA LEU A 14 -1.70 -36.04 10.03
C LEU A 14 -2.62 -34.90 9.56
N SER A 15 -3.86 -34.91 10.02
CA SER A 15 -4.80 -33.80 9.88
C SER A 15 -4.92 -33.02 11.19
N LEU A 16 -4.90 -31.69 11.08
CA LEU A 16 -5.22 -30.75 12.17
C LEU A 16 -6.60 -30.13 12.00
N ARG A 17 -7.41 -30.60 11.04
CA ARG A 17 -8.71 -29.98 10.71
C ARG A 17 -9.69 -30.11 11.87
N GLN A 18 -10.25 -28.98 12.30
CA GLN A 18 -11.12 -28.88 13.47
C GLN A 18 -12.35 -29.80 13.41
N SER A 19 -12.96 -30.00 12.23
CA SER A 19 -14.09 -30.92 12.06
C SER A 19 -13.74 -32.41 12.17
N ARG A 20 -12.46 -32.80 11.97
CA ARG A 20 -11.96 -34.15 12.27
C ARG A 20 -11.61 -34.31 13.76
N LEU A 21 -11.16 -33.24 14.41
CA LEU A 21 -10.78 -33.24 15.83
C LEU A 21 -11.99 -33.15 16.78
N ASN A 22 -13.04 -32.44 16.40
CA ASN A 22 -14.24 -32.19 17.20
C ASN A 22 -15.52 -32.47 16.38
N PRO A 23 -15.83 -33.74 16.05
CA PRO A 23 -16.95 -34.12 15.18
C PRO A 23 -18.36 -33.86 15.75
N LYS A 24 -18.46 -33.26 16.94
CA LYS A 24 -19.73 -32.77 17.52
C LYS A 24 -20.05 -31.31 17.15
N ILE A 25 -19.10 -30.59 16.53
CA ILE A 25 -19.28 -29.19 16.12
C ILE A 25 -19.60 -29.16 14.62
N ASN A 26 -20.88 -28.93 14.28
CA ASN A 26 -21.37 -28.79 12.91
C ASN A 26 -20.89 -27.49 12.25
N SER A 27 -19.59 -27.43 12.01
CA SER A 27 -18.93 -26.36 11.26
C SER A 27 -19.07 -26.60 9.76
N LYS A 28 -19.42 -25.54 9.02
CA LYS A 28 -19.54 -25.54 7.55
C LYS A 28 -18.17 -25.89 6.94
N VAL A 29 -18.03 -27.07 6.34
CA VAL A 29 -16.74 -27.56 5.83
C VAL A 29 -16.42 -26.86 4.50
N GLU A 30 -15.55 -25.86 4.56
CA GLU A 30 -15.17 -25.02 3.40
C GLU A 30 -14.52 -25.85 2.27
N ASP A 31 -13.50 -26.65 2.60
CA ASP A 31 -12.77 -27.47 1.64
C ASP A 31 -13.14 -28.95 1.79
N ILE A 32 -13.96 -29.51 0.91
CA ILE A 32 -14.29 -30.94 0.93
C ILE A 32 -13.04 -31.77 0.58
N GLU A 33 -12.76 -32.82 1.36
CA GLU A 33 -11.61 -33.73 1.15
C GLU A 33 -11.92 -34.71 0.02
N ILE A 34 -11.25 -34.55 -1.13
CA ILE A 34 -11.49 -35.35 -2.34
C ILE A 34 -10.62 -36.62 -2.30
N THR A 35 -11.23 -37.73 -1.89
CA THR A 35 -10.57 -39.05 -1.83
C THR A 35 -10.57 -39.75 -3.19
N SER A 36 -11.59 -39.49 -4.02
CA SER A 36 -11.91 -40.29 -5.20
C SER A 36 -12.36 -39.41 -6.38
N ILE A 37 -11.88 -39.71 -7.58
CA ILE A 37 -12.28 -39.00 -8.83
C ILE A 37 -13.79 -39.06 -9.15
N LYS A 38 -14.56 -39.90 -8.45
CA LYS A 38 -16.03 -39.96 -8.53
C LYS A 38 -16.71 -38.76 -7.84
N GLU A 39 -16.05 -38.14 -6.87
CA GLU A 39 -16.57 -37.04 -6.04
C GLU A 39 -16.49 -35.69 -6.79
N VAL A 40 -15.59 -35.58 -7.76
CA VAL A 40 -15.33 -34.38 -8.57
C VAL A 40 -16.38 -34.22 -9.66
N LYS A 41 -17.03 -33.06 -9.73
CA LYS A 41 -18.02 -32.69 -10.77
C LYS A 41 -17.49 -31.58 -11.67
N LYS A 42 -17.87 -31.59 -12.96
CA LYS A 42 -17.63 -30.45 -13.88
C LYS A 42 -18.35 -29.20 -13.35
N GLY A 43 -17.68 -28.05 -13.44
CA GLY A 43 -18.15 -26.77 -12.91
C GLY A 43 -17.88 -26.54 -11.41
N GLN A 44 -17.42 -27.54 -10.68
CA GLN A 44 -17.09 -27.42 -9.26
C GLN A 44 -15.83 -26.54 -9.07
N LEU A 45 -15.87 -25.65 -8.07
CA LEU A 45 -14.68 -24.98 -7.56
C LEU A 45 -13.98 -25.88 -6.54
N VAL A 46 -12.67 -26.03 -6.67
CA VAL A 46 -11.82 -26.88 -5.82
C VAL A 46 -10.55 -26.12 -5.45
N ARG A 47 -10.13 -26.24 -4.18
CA ARG A 47 -8.88 -25.65 -3.69
C ARG A 47 -7.80 -26.72 -3.62
N GLY A 48 -6.56 -26.34 -3.92
CA GLY A 48 -5.45 -27.26 -4.08
C GLY A 48 -4.12 -26.55 -4.26
N TYR A 49 -3.04 -27.32 -4.33
CA TYR A 49 -1.68 -26.80 -4.32
C TYR A 49 -1.02 -26.98 -5.69
N VAL A 50 -0.28 -25.97 -6.17
CA VAL A 50 0.62 -26.14 -7.31
C VAL A 50 1.66 -27.20 -6.94
N LYS A 51 1.72 -28.29 -7.71
CA LYS A 51 2.62 -29.43 -7.42
C LYS A 51 3.89 -29.40 -8.27
N SER A 52 3.79 -29.04 -9.54
CA SER A 52 4.91 -28.80 -10.44
C SER A 52 4.46 -28.12 -11.73
N ILE A 53 5.40 -27.57 -12.48
CA ILE A 53 5.16 -26.94 -13.79
C ILE A 53 5.94 -27.72 -14.85
N THR A 54 5.30 -28.02 -15.98
CA THR A 54 5.90 -28.75 -17.10
C THR A 54 5.56 -28.09 -18.42
N ALA A 55 6.28 -28.43 -19.50
CA ALA A 55 5.92 -28.00 -20.85
C ALA A 55 4.49 -28.42 -21.29
N SER A 56 3.86 -29.37 -20.59
CA SER A 56 2.47 -29.78 -20.83
C SER A 56 1.41 -28.93 -20.11
N GLY A 57 1.83 -28.04 -19.20
CA GLY A 57 0.97 -27.26 -18.30
C GLY A 57 1.37 -27.38 -16.83
N VAL A 58 0.57 -26.74 -15.98
CA VAL A 58 0.74 -26.74 -14.51
C VAL A 58 -0.01 -27.93 -13.91
N PHE A 59 0.65 -28.70 -13.03
CA PHE A 59 0.03 -29.78 -12.27
C PHE A 59 -0.42 -29.29 -10.89
N PHE A 60 -1.63 -29.69 -10.52
CA PHE A 60 -2.35 -29.16 -9.37
C PHE A 60 -2.83 -30.30 -8.47
N GLY A 61 -2.30 -30.37 -7.25
CA GLY A 61 -2.69 -31.37 -6.25
C GLY A 61 -4.03 -31.04 -5.62
N LEU A 62 -5.06 -31.82 -5.98
CA LEU A 62 -6.39 -31.78 -5.35
C LEU A 62 -6.43 -32.68 -4.11
N SER A 63 -5.63 -33.75 -4.10
CA SER A 63 -5.37 -34.59 -2.93
C SER A 63 -3.99 -35.24 -3.04
N THR A 64 -3.65 -36.13 -2.10
CA THR A 64 -2.39 -36.90 -2.14
C THR A 64 -2.29 -37.81 -3.36
N SER A 65 -3.43 -38.27 -3.91
CA SER A 65 -3.52 -39.22 -5.02
C SER A 65 -4.08 -38.62 -6.32
N LEU A 66 -4.77 -37.47 -6.26
CA LEU A 66 -5.43 -36.85 -7.42
C LEU A 66 -4.71 -35.57 -7.86
N LEU A 67 -4.26 -35.57 -9.12
CA LEU A 67 -3.67 -34.42 -9.79
C LEU A 67 -4.60 -33.93 -10.91
N GLY A 68 -4.88 -32.63 -10.91
CA GLY A 68 -5.40 -31.94 -12.08
C GLY A 68 -4.28 -31.36 -12.94
N ARG A 69 -4.58 -31.12 -14.22
CA ARG A 69 -3.74 -30.43 -15.18
C ARG A 69 -4.43 -29.14 -15.62
N ILE A 70 -3.68 -28.04 -15.60
CA ILE A 70 -4.11 -26.73 -16.08
C ILE A 70 -3.29 -26.42 -17.33
N LEU A 71 -3.95 -26.29 -18.47
CA LEU A 71 -3.34 -25.82 -19.72
C LEU A 71 -2.95 -24.35 -19.56
N PHE A 72 -1.85 -23.90 -20.18
CA PHE A 72 -1.36 -22.52 -20.01
C PHE A 72 -2.38 -21.45 -20.43
N GLN A 73 -3.20 -21.72 -21.46
CA GLN A 73 -4.37 -20.92 -21.85
C GLN A 73 -5.37 -20.69 -20.71
N ASN A 74 -5.47 -21.65 -19.78
CA ASN A 74 -6.40 -21.63 -18.65
C ASN A 74 -5.71 -21.17 -17.34
N VAL A 75 -4.44 -20.74 -17.39
CA VAL A 75 -3.75 -20.11 -16.25
C VAL A 75 -3.98 -18.60 -16.24
N SER A 76 -4.04 -17.98 -17.42
CA SER A 76 -4.15 -16.52 -17.59
C SER A 76 -4.63 -16.16 -19.00
N ARG A 77 -5.40 -15.07 -19.14
CA ARG A 77 -5.78 -14.48 -20.45
C ARG A 77 -4.58 -14.07 -21.33
N PHE A 78 -3.43 -13.84 -20.69
CA PHE A 78 -2.19 -13.41 -21.33
C PHE A 78 -1.38 -14.60 -21.88
N PHE A 79 -0.79 -14.42 -23.06
CA PHE A 79 0.15 -15.36 -23.65
C PHE A 79 1.55 -15.16 -23.06
N VAL A 80 2.12 -16.24 -22.52
CA VAL A 80 3.41 -16.23 -21.81
C VAL A 80 4.44 -17.02 -22.60
N GLN A 81 5.35 -16.32 -23.29
CA GLN A 81 6.41 -16.96 -24.09
C GLN A 81 7.52 -17.60 -23.24
N LYS A 82 7.71 -17.17 -21.98
CA LYS A 82 8.83 -17.61 -21.11
C LYS A 82 8.31 -18.42 -19.92
N HIS A 83 8.57 -19.72 -19.92
CA HIS A 83 8.16 -20.67 -18.88
C HIS A 83 8.55 -20.22 -17.45
N SER A 84 9.72 -19.58 -17.28
CA SER A 84 10.22 -19.05 -16.00
C SER A 84 9.32 -17.99 -15.35
N LEU A 85 8.38 -17.39 -16.09
CA LEU A 85 7.38 -16.49 -15.49
C LEU A 85 6.35 -17.28 -14.68
N TYR A 86 5.90 -18.44 -15.16
CA TYR A 86 4.98 -19.28 -14.38
C TYR A 86 5.66 -19.78 -13.10
N GLU A 87 6.93 -20.15 -13.15
CA GLU A 87 7.75 -20.54 -11.99
C GLU A 87 7.84 -19.42 -10.94
N LYS A 88 8.03 -18.16 -11.38
CA LYS A 88 8.07 -16.98 -10.49
C LYS A 88 6.72 -16.67 -9.82
N TYR A 89 5.59 -16.83 -10.51
CA TYR A 89 4.27 -16.43 -10.01
C TYR A 89 3.44 -17.59 -9.43
N LEU A 90 3.77 -18.84 -9.77
CA LEU A 90 3.18 -20.08 -9.24
C LEU A 90 4.26 -21.02 -8.65
N PRO A 91 4.98 -20.61 -7.58
CA PRO A 91 5.87 -21.53 -6.88
C PRO A 91 5.14 -22.78 -6.38
N GLU A 92 5.86 -23.90 -6.32
CA GLU A 92 5.33 -25.17 -5.78
C GLU A 92 4.88 -25.00 -4.32
N GLY A 93 3.79 -25.67 -3.95
CA GLY A 93 3.14 -25.49 -2.65
C GLY A 93 2.21 -24.28 -2.53
N LYS A 94 2.09 -23.41 -3.55
CA LYS A 94 1.11 -22.31 -3.55
C LYS A 94 -0.33 -22.86 -3.60
N LEU A 95 -1.14 -22.53 -2.58
CA LEU A 95 -2.58 -22.81 -2.54
C LEU A 95 -3.33 -21.86 -3.49
N LEU A 96 -4.16 -22.40 -4.37
CA LEU A 96 -5.04 -21.64 -5.26
C LEU A 96 -6.46 -22.24 -5.27
N THR A 97 -7.41 -21.54 -5.89
CA THR A 97 -8.75 -22.05 -6.23
C THR A 97 -8.83 -22.27 -7.74
N ALA A 98 -9.28 -23.43 -8.17
CA ALA A 98 -9.45 -23.79 -9.58
C ALA A 98 -10.88 -24.29 -9.86
N LYS A 99 -11.36 -24.09 -11.09
CA LYS A 99 -12.63 -24.65 -11.57
C LYS A 99 -12.40 -25.91 -12.38
N VAL A 100 -13.23 -26.93 -12.19
CA VAL A 100 -13.18 -28.18 -12.96
C VAL A 100 -13.83 -28.00 -14.33
N LEU A 101 -13.03 -28.01 -15.39
CA LEU A 101 -13.51 -27.98 -16.78
C LEU A 101 -13.92 -29.37 -17.29
N GLY A 102 -13.21 -30.42 -16.86
CA GLY A 102 -13.40 -31.78 -17.35
C GLY A 102 -12.83 -32.84 -16.40
N VAL A 103 -13.37 -34.06 -16.46
CA VAL A 103 -12.91 -35.21 -15.65
C VAL A 103 -12.89 -36.46 -16.54
N ASN A 104 -11.71 -36.81 -17.06
CA ASN A 104 -11.53 -38.04 -17.84
C ASN A 104 -11.34 -39.23 -16.90
N ARG A 105 -12.45 -39.90 -16.59
CA ARG A 105 -12.50 -41.06 -15.68
C ARG A 105 -11.72 -42.29 -16.16
N LYS A 106 -11.35 -42.38 -17.44
CA LYS A 106 -10.57 -43.51 -17.98
C LYS A 106 -9.08 -43.36 -17.68
N GLU A 107 -8.54 -42.16 -17.92
CA GLU A 107 -7.11 -41.85 -17.72
C GLU A 107 -6.79 -41.32 -16.31
N LYS A 108 -7.81 -41.04 -15.50
CA LYS A 108 -7.73 -40.33 -14.21
C LYS A 108 -7.29 -38.86 -14.31
N HIS A 109 -7.27 -38.28 -15.52
CA HIS A 109 -6.98 -36.86 -15.72
C HIS A 109 -8.16 -35.96 -15.34
N ILE A 110 -7.87 -34.86 -14.64
CA ILE A 110 -8.82 -33.80 -14.31
C ILE A 110 -8.32 -32.51 -14.97
N GLU A 111 -9.17 -31.85 -15.75
CA GLU A 111 -8.83 -30.59 -16.44
C GLU A 111 -9.38 -29.42 -15.63
N LEU A 112 -8.51 -28.45 -15.37
CA LEU A 112 -8.76 -27.33 -14.46
C LEU A 112 -8.51 -25.98 -15.14
N SER A 113 -9.13 -24.94 -14.57
CA SER A 113 -8.94 -23.53 -14.95
C SER A 113 -8.67 -22.66 -13.72
N LEU A 114 -7.77 -21.68 -13.88
CA LEU A 114 -7.46 -20.61 -12.94
C LEU A 114 -7.90 -19.23 -13.46
N LEU A 115 -8.66 -19.18 -14.57
CA LEU A 115 -9.08 -17.91 -15.17
C LEU A 115 -10.02 -17.12 -14.21
N PRO A 116 -9.96 -15.78 -14.19
CA PRO A 116 -10.84 -14.96 -13.34
C PRO A 116 -12.33 -15.17 -13.61
N GLU A 117 -12.71 -15.32 -14.89
CA GLU A 117 -14.08 -15.63 -15.33
C GLU A 117 -14.59 -16.97 -14.79
N ASP A 118 -13.69 -17.94 -14.64
CA ASP A 118 -14.02 -19.28 -14.19
C ASP A 118 -14.11 -19.38 -12.67
N THR A 119 -13.23 -18.67 -11.96
CA THR A 119 -12.97 -18.85 -10.53
C THR A 119 -13.53 -17.74 -9.65
N GLY A 120 -13.81 -16.55 -10.19
CA GLY A 120 -14.11 -15.35 -9.42
C GLY A 120 -12.92 -14.80 -8.63
N MET A 121 -11.70 -15.30 -8.89
CA MET A 121 -10.47 -14.92 -8.20
C MET A 121 -9.62 -13.99 -9.10
N PRO A 122 -8.76 -13.12 -8.52
CA PRO A 122 -7.86 -12.28 -9.32
C PRO A 122 -6.87 -13.10 -10.15
N SER A 123 -6.47 -12.56 -11.31
CA SER A 123 -5.51 -13.20 -12.22
C SER A 123 -4.21 -13.59 -11.51
N VAL A 124 -3.72 -14.80 -11.78
CA VAL A 124 -2.48 -15.32 -11.18
C VAL A 124 -1.24 -14.59 -11.72
N LEU A 125 -1.35 -13.95 -12.89
CA LEU A 125 -0.35 -13.05 -13.46
C LEU A 125 -0.87 -11.60 -13.46
N PRO A 126 -0.09 -10.62 -12.92
CA PRO A 126 -0.46 -9.21 -12.96
C PRO A 126 -0.55 -8.64 -14.38
N GLU A 127 -1.55 -7.80 -14.63
CA GLU A 127 -1.77 -7.13 -15.91
C GLU A 127 -0.65 -6.13 -16.25
N SER A 128 0.06 -5.63 -15.23
CA SER A 128 1.25 -4.77 -15.34
C SER A 128 2.46 -5.42 -16.03
N LEU A 129 2.40 -6.71 -16.37
CA LEU A 129 3.41 -7.38 -17.20
C LEU A 129 3.32 -7.04 -18.69
N GLY A 130 2.25 -6.36 -19.15
CA GLY A 130 2.14 -5.86 -20.53
C GLY A 130 2.14 -6.95 -21.61
N LEU A 131 1.72 -8.16 -21.26
CA LEU A 131 1.76 -9.32 -22.14
C LEU A 131 0.59 -9.30 -23.16
N PRO A 132 0.78 -9.82 -24.38
CA PRO A 132 -0.29 -9.91 -25.37
C PRO A 132 -1.39 -10.87 -24.89
N GLN A 133 -2.65 -10.53 -25.16
CA GLN A 133 -3.80 -11.40 -24.90
C GLN A 133 -3.98 -12.39 -26.05
N TYR A 134 -4.51 -13.59 -25.75
CA TYR A 134 -4.99 -14.50 -26.80
C TYR A 134 -6.15 -13.84 -27.57
N GLY A 135 -6.08 -13.81 -28.91
CA GLY A 135 -7.12 -13.26 -29.80
C GLY A 135 -6.81 -11.88 -30.42
N ALA A 136 -5.93 -11.09 -29.81
CA ALA A 136 -5.67 -9.69 -30.21
C ALA A 136 -4.96 -9.48 -31.58
N GLU A 137 -4.82 -10.54 -32.39
CA GLU A 137 -4.39 -10.46 -33.79
C GLU A 137 -5.55 -10.44 -34.81
N GLU A 138 -6.77 -10.82 -34.42
CA GLU A 138 -7.92 -10.84 -35.33
C GLU A 138 -8.53 -9.44 -35.48
N GLU A 139 -8.83 -8.75 -34.36
CA GLU A 139 -9.35 -7.37 -34.34
C GLU A 139 -8.47 -6.37 -35.13
N LYS A 140 -7.14 -6.58 -35.12
CA LYS A 140 -6.20 -5.72 -35.85
C LYS A 140 -6.25 -5.92 -37.36
N ARG A 141 -6.56 -7.13 -37.84
CA ARG A 141 -6.62 -7.42 -39.28
C ARG A 141 -7.88 -6.84 -39.91
N GLU A 142 -8.97 -6.78 -39.15
CA GLU A 142 -10.19 -6.10 -39.59
C GLU A 142 -9.99 -4.58 -39.68
N ALA A 143 -9.33 -3.96 -38.68
CA ALA A 143 -8.98 -2.54 -38.72
C ALA A 143 -8.01 -2.18 -39.87
N ASP A 144 -6.95 -2.97 -40.04
CA ASP A 144 -5.94 -2.76 -41.10
C ASP A 144 -6.56 -2.81 -42.51
N ASP A 145 -7.64 -3.55 -42.75
CA ASP A 145 -8.27 -3.71 -44.08
C ASP A 145 -9.38 -2.68 -44.40
N GLU A 146 -9.91 -1.97 -43.40
CA GLU A 146 -10.69 -0.74 -43.65
C GLU A 146 -9.76 0.42 -44.06
N GLU A 147 -8.66 0.66 -43.34
CA GLU A 147 -7.79 1.82 -43.55
C GLU A 147 -7.10 1.82 -44.94
N LYS A 148 -6.87 0.64 -45.53
CA LYS A 148 -6.30 0.51 -46.90
C LYS A 148 -7.22 0.96 -48.04
N ARG A 149 -8.47 1.35 -47.80
CA ARG A 149 -9.42 1.72 -48.87
C ARG A 149 -9.41 3.19 -49.29
N GLU A 150 -8.90 4.12 -48.47
CA GLU A 150 -9.11 5.57 -48.69
C GLU A 150 -7.84 6.45 -48.73
N GLU A 151 -6.87 6.18 -49.62
CA GLU A 151 -5.91 7.23 -50.07
C GLU A 151 -5.63 7.23 -51.59
N PRO A 152 -5.78 8.39 -52.29
CA PRO A 152 -5.43 8.56 -53.70
C PRO A 152 -4.00 9.08 -53.93
N LYS A 153 -3.32 8.52 -54.93
CA LYS A 153 -1.90 8.80 -55.26
C LYS A 153 -1.67 10.14 -55.96
N LEU A 154 -0.63 10.90 -55.56
CA LEU A 154 -0.04 11.97 -56.38
C LEU A 154 1.50 12.01 -56.28
N LYS A 155 2.16 12.76 -57.18
CA LYS A 155 3.48 12.39 -57.73
C LYS A 155 4.69 13.22 -57.27
N THR A 156 5.70 12.50 -56.80
CA THR A 156 7.16 12.72 -56.86
C THR A 156 7.71 13.95 -57.59
N LYS A 157 8.60 14.71 -56.91
CA LYS A 157 9.83 15.27 -57.52
C LYS A 157 10.98 15.39 -56.49
N ARG A 158 12.23 15.49 -56.98
CA ARG A 158 13.49 15.34 -56.19
C ARG A 158 14.39 16.58 -56.26
N ARG A 159 15.18 16.82 -55.20
CA ARG A 159 16.61 17.27 -55.09
C ARG A 159 16.81 18.02 -53.74
N ARG A 160 17.98 18.22 -53.10
CA ARG A 160 19.38 17.68 -53.01
C ARG A 160 20.29 18.90 -52.68
N GLY A 161 21.31 18.74 -51.81
CA GLY A 161 22.11 19.83 -51.20
C GLY A 161 21.85 19.87 -49.69
N ASP A 162 22.78 19.70 -48.72
CA ASP A 162 24.23 20.08 -48.56
C ASP A 162 24.41 21.57 -48.20
N SER A 163 25.21 22.02 -47.20
CA SER A 163 26.12 21.36 -46.22
C SER A 163 26.39 22.25 -44.96
N GLU A 164 27.16 21.72 -43.96
CA GLU A 164 28.09 22.40 -42.99
C GLU A 164 27.56 23.52 -42.01
N SER A 165 27.69 23.36 -40.67
CA SER A 165 28.80 23.72 -39.71
C SER A 165 28.76 25.20 -39.22
N GLU A 166 29.27 25.64 -38.05
CA GLU A 166 30.06 25.00 -36.96
C GLU A 166 29.83 25.67 -35.55
N SER A 167 30.82 25.68 -34.63
CA SER A 167 30.80 26.16 -33.22
C SER A 167 30.92 27.70 -33.06
N SER A 168 30.95 28.41 -31.90
CA SER A 168 31.03 28.17 -30.43
C SER A 168 30.37 29.38 -29.67
N GLY A 169 30.39 29.63 -28.33
CA GLY A 169 30.83 28.92 -27.11
C GLY A 169 31.71 29.75 -26.14
N VAL A 170 31.17 30.30 -25.02
CA VAL A 170 31.94 30.95 -23.89
C VAL A 170 31.19 31.01 -22.54
N ASP A 171 31.95 31.10 -21.43
CA ASP A 171 31.51 31.05 -20.01
C ASP A 171 31.33 32.41 -19.29
N ALA A 172 30.74 32.39 -18.09
CA ALA A 172 30.99 33.35 -17.00
C ALA A 172 30.71 32.75 -15.60
N VAL A 173 31.48 33.13 -14.57
CA VAL A 173 31.41 32.61 -13.17
C VAL A 173 31.63 33.75 -12.16
N LEU A 174 30.90 33.72 -11.02
CA LEU A 174 31.11 34.34 -9.69
C LEU A 174 29.77 34.27 -8.91
N GLY A 175 29.62 34.35 -7.57
CA GLY A 175 30.51 34.43 -6.40
C GLY A 175 29.64 34.54 -5.11
N HIS A 176 30.06 34.00 -3.96
CA HIS A 176 29.18 33.75 -2.79
C HIS A 176 28.87 34.94 -1.85
N CYS A 177 27.71 34.89 -1.17
CA CYS A 177 27.57 35.05 0.30
C CYS A 177 26.19 34.57 0.82
N PRO A 178 26.01 34.25 2.13
CA PRO A 178 24.83 33.54 2.66
C PRO A 178 23.70 34.44 3.20
N LEU A 179 22.47 33.88 3.28
CA LEU A 179 21.26 34.52 3.84
C LEU A 179 20.41 33.52 4.64
N SER A 180 19.67 34.02 5.64
CA SER A 180 18.86 33.23 6.59
C SER A 180 17.74 32.40 5.94
N ALA A 181 17.49 31.21 6.50
CA ALA A 181 16.54 30.20 6.02
C ALA A 181 15.11 30.74 5.74
N ALA A 182 14.59 31.64 6.58
CA ALA A 182 13.26 32.23 6.39
C ALA A 182 13.13 33.01 5.07
N ARG A 183 14.23 33.58 4.55
CA ARG A 183 14.25 34.22 3.22
C ARG A 183 14.41 33.21 2.08
N LEU A 184 15.13 32.11 2.28
CA LEU A 184 15.24 31.04 1.27
C LEU A 184 13.87 30.41 0.99
N PHE A 185 13.11 30.11 2.05
CA PHE A 185 11.77 29.53 1.94
C PHE A 185 10.79 30.45 1.19
N ALA A 186 10.86 31.76 1.44
CA ALA A 186 10.08 32.76 0.72
C ALA A 186 10.51 32.87 -0.76
N LEU A 187 11.81 32.97 -1.04
CA LEU A 187 12.35 33.13 -2.40
C LEU A 187 12.05 31.92 -3.29
N TRP A 188 12.08 30.71 -2.72
CA TRP A 188 11.73 29.47 -3.42
C TRP A 188 10.23 29.36 -3.73
N SER A 189 9.37 30.13 -3.05
CA SER A 189 7.93 30.16 -3.32
C SER A 189 7.52 30.97 -4.57
N GLU A 190 8.43 31.80 -5.11
CA GLU A 190 8.19 32.62 -6.31
C GLU A 190 8.83 32.06 -7.58
N LEU A 191 9.62 30.98 -7.49
CA LEU A 191 10.22 30.34 -8.67
C LEU A 191 9.16 29.61 -9.52
N PRO A 192 8.92 30.03 -10.78
CA PRO A 192 8.03 29.30 -11.68
C PRO A 192 8.62 27.94 -12.03
N LEU A 193 7.78 26.96 -12.41
CA LEU A 193 8.26 25.67 -12.89
C LEU A 193 9.13 25.87 -14.14
N ARG A 194 10.45 25.70 -13.99
CA ARG A 194 11.40 25.72 -15.10
C ARG A 194 11.21 24.42 -15.90
N SER A 195 10.38 24.49 -16.94
CA SER A 195 10.20 23.40 -17.89
C SER A 195 11.54 22.96 -18.47
N SER A 196 11.75 21.66 -18.59
CA SER A 196 12.91 21.11 -19.29
C SER A 196 12.87 21.55 -20.75
N GLN A 197 13.88 22.28 -21.20
CA GLN A 197 13.90 22.89 -22.53
C GLN A 197 14.28 21.86 -23.59
N LEU A 198 13.27 21.35 -24.30
CA LEU A 198 13.44 20.80 -25.65
C LEU A 198 13.67 21.96 -26.63
N LEU A 199 14.62 21.78 -27.56
CA LEU A 199 14.85 22.66 -28.71
C LEU A 199 15.33 21.81 -29.91
N PRO A 200 15.08 22.23 -31.17
CA PRO A 200 13.98 23.09 -31.64
C PRO A 200 13.27 22.54 -32.89
N SER A 201 12.13 23.13 -33.23
CA SER A 201 11.57 23.12 -34.60
C SER A 201 10.76 24.41 -34.83
N THR A 202 10.71 24.86 -36.08
CA THR A 202 10.39 26.25 -36.44
C THR A 202 8.89 26.57 -36.55
N HIS A 203 8.56 27.87 -36.46
CA HIS A 203 7.20 28.42 -36.46
C HIS A 203 6.83 29.00 -37.85
N PHE A 204 5.54 29.38 -38.03
CA PHE A 204 4.92 30.08 -39.19
C PHE A 204 4.63 29.21 -40.44
N GLN A 205 3.47 29.31 -41.11
CA GLN A 205 2.22 30.03 -40.77
C GLN A 205 0.98 29.47 -41.53
N LEU A 206 -0.22 29.76 -41.00
CA LEU A 206 -1.54 29.91 -41.66
C LEU A 206 -1.84 29.16 -42.99
N LEU A 207 -2.89 28.34 -42.97
CA LEU A 207 -4.24 28.81 -43.37
C LEU A 207 -5.34 27.88 -42.79
N GLN A 208 -6.51 28.44 -42.46
CA GLN A 208 -7.73 27.65 -42.17
C GLN A 208 -8.79 27.98 -43.22
N GLU A 209 -9.21 26.98 -43.99
CA GLU A 209 -10.49 27.03 -44.73
C GLU A 209 -11.54 26.18 -44.02
N ALA A 210 -12.80 26.62 -44.05
CA ALA A 210 -13.88 26.01 -43.27
C ALA A 210 -15.20 25.96 -44.07
N LYS A 211 -15.87 24.79 -44.04
CA LYS A 211 -17.30 24.52 -44.33
C LYS A 211 -17.54 22.98 -44.29
N PRO A 212 -18.77 22.48 -44.12
CA PRO A 212 -19.72 22.85 -43.06
C PRO A 212 -20.39 21.61 -42.41
N LYS A 213 -20.47 21.53 -41.07
CA LYS A 213 -21.21 20.43 -40.40
C LYS A 213 -22.72 20.62 -40.53
N ARG A 214 -23.44 19.63 -41.11
CA ARG A 214 -24.92 19.55 -41.03
C ARG A 214 -25.36 19.13 -39.62
N ARG A 215 -26.42 19.75 -39.11
CA ARG A 215 -27.02 19.46 -37.79
C ARG A 215 -28.03 18.32 -37.86
N LYS A 216 -28.10 17.51 -36.78
CA LYS A 216 -29.31 16.79 -36.32
C LYS A 216 -29.46 16.94 -34.80
N ILE A 217 -30.70 16.82 -34.34
CA ILE A 217 -31.28 17.27 -33.05
C ILE A 217 -32.45 16.29 -32.80
N CYS A 218 -32.77 15.75 -31.62
CA CYS A 218 -32.15 15.71 -30.26
C CYS A 218 -32.70 14.42 -29.56
N PRO A 219 -32.48 14.12 -28.25
CA PRO A 219 -31.88 14.91 -27.15
C PRO A 219 -30.68 14.20 -26.47
N ALA A 220 -30.28 14.69 -25.29
CA ALA A 220 -29.29 14.07 -24.42
C ALA A 220 -29.96 13.44 -23.19
N ASP A 221 -29.34 12.40 -22.64
CA ASP A 221 -29.64 11.84 -21.31
C ASP A 221 -28.33 11.70 -20.50
N GLU A 222 -28.45 11.58 -19.18
CA GLU A 222 -27.39 11.97 -18.24
C GLU A 222 -26.25 10.94 -18.04
N ASN A 223 -25.10 11.42 -17.52
CA ASN A 223 -23.87 10.64 -17.32
C ASN A 223 -24.08 9.33 -16.53
N ASP A 224 -23.84 8.19 -17.18
CA ASP A 224 -23.73 6.89 -16.51
C ASP A 224 -22.37 6.75 -15.80
N SER A 225 -22.28 7.27 -14.58
CA SER A 225 -21.15 7.00 -13.69
C SER A 225 -21.37 5.65 -12.97
N GLY A 226 -21.25 4.56 -13.73
CA GLY A 226 -21.43 3.20 -13.23
C GLY A 226 -20.47 2.85 -12.09
N ILE A 227 -21.01 2.64 -10.88
CA ILE A 227 -20.30 2.12 -9.72
C ILE A 227 -21.08 0.91 -9.19
N GLU A 228 -20.69 -0.29 -9.62
CA GLU A 228 -21.22 -1.54 -9.10
C GLU A 228 -20.57 -1.87 -7.76
N VAL A 229 -21.21 -1.47 -6.66
CA VAL A 229 -20.82 -1.92 -5.31
C VAL A 229 -21.31 -3.34 -5.10
N TYR A 230 -20.52 -4.32 -5.53
CA TYR A 230 -20.69 -5.71 -5.10
C TYR A 230 -20.51 -5.81 -3.58
N TYR A 231 -21.56 -6.24 -2.87
CA TYR A 231 -21.46 -6.66 -1.48
C TYR A 231 -21.83 -8.14 -1.36
N ARG A 232 -20.98 -8.91 -0.69
CA ARG A 232 -21.19 -10.33 -0.41
C ARG A 232 -22.26 -10.49 0.65
N GLU A 233 -23.15 -11.45 0.47
CA GLU A 233 -24.11 -11.85 1.49
C GLU A 233 -23.39 -12.76 2.51
N GLU A 234 -23.48 -12.40 3.80
CA GLU A 234 -23.01 -13.20 4.93
C GLU A 234 -24.19 -13.31 5.90
N ASP A 235 -24.74 -14.52 6.04
CA ASP A 235 -25.83 -14.83 6.96
C ASP A 235 -25.28 -15.08 8.38
N GLU A 236 -25.82 -14.39 9.38
CA GLU A 236 -25.55 -14.64 10.80
C GLU A 236 -26.77 -15.31 11.47
N ASP A 237 -26.68 -16.62 11.70
CA ASP A 237 -27.50 -17.31 12.72
C ASP A 237 -26.86 -17.13 14.10
N ALA A 238 -27.66 -16.71 15.10
CA ALA A 238 -27.19 -16.50 16.46
C ALA A 238 -28.10 -17.19 17.49
N GLN A 239 -27.50 -17.80 18.52
CA GLN A 239 -28.14 -18.26 19.75
C GLN A 239 -27.27 -17.90 20.96
N GLU A 240 -27.90 -17.70 22.11
CA GLU A 240 -27.32 -17.12 23.31
C GLU A 240 -26.83 -18.17 24.32
N GLU A 241 -25.83 -17.82 25.14
CA GLU A 241 -25.85 -18.08 26.60
C GLU A 241 -24.75 -17.27 27.33
N GLU A 242 -24.97 -16.93 28.60
CA GLU A 242 -24.00 -16.20 29.44
C GLU A 242 -23.07 -17.13 30.26
N ALA A 243 -21.80 -16.74 30.39
CA ALA A 243 -21.01 -16.99 31.60
C ALA A 243 -19.79 -16.04 31.70
N ALA A 244 -19.58 -15.42 32.86
CA ALA A 244 -18.57 -14.36 33.02
C ALA A 244 -17.13 -14.87 33.28
N LYS A 245 -16.13 -14.23 32.65
CA LYS A 245 -14.76 -14.07 33.20
C LYS A 245 -13.95 -12.95 32.52
N LYS A 246 -13.30 -12.13 33.36
CA LYS A 246 -12.20 -11.16 33.17
C LYS A 246 -11.84 -10.75 31.72
N LYS A 247 -12.06 -9.47 31.40
CA LYS A 247 -11.64 -8.82 30.14
C LYS A 247 -10.12 -8.62 30.05
N SER A 248 -9.51 -9.12 28.97
CA SER A 248 -8.34 -8.50 28.32
C SER A 248 -8.69 -8.21 26.86
N LYS A 249 -8.19 -7.11 26.29
CA LYS A 249 -8.56 -6.65 24.93
C LYS A 249 -7.77 -7.39 23.86
N VAL A 250 -8.46 -7.95 22.86
CA VAL A 250 -7.92 -8.28 21.54
C VAL A 250 -8.89 -7.75 20.49
N ARG A 251 -8.38 -7.09 19.43
CA ARG A 251 -9.17 -6.55 18.30
C ARG A 251 -9.04 -7.47 17.08
N LYS A 252 -10.03 -7.45 16.18
CA LYS A 252 -9.97 -8.13 14.87
C LYS A 252 -8.87 -7.50 13.97
N PRO A 253 -8.21 -8.27 13.09
CA PRO A 253 -7.24 -7.75 12.12
C PRO A 253 -7.93 -7.12 10.90
N GLY A 254 -7.30 -6.11 10.28
CA GLY A 254 -7.92 -5.40 9.14
C GLY A 254 -7.17 -4.21 8.53
N GLU A 255 -5.86 -4.06 8.78
CA GLU A 255 -5.00 -3.07 8.10
C GLU A 255 -3.74 -3.76 7.55
N PRO A 256 -3.08 -3.20 6.51
CA PRO A 256 -1.75 -3.67 6.13
C PRO A 256 -0.78 -3.47 7.29
N PRO A 257 0.11 -4.43 7.59
CA PRO A 257 1.01 -4.32 8.73
C PRO A 257 2.01 -3.19 8.52
N ARG A 258 1.77 -2.04 9.18
CA ARG A 258 2.85 -1.17 9.66
C ARG A 258 3.88 -2.06 10.37
N LEU A 259 5.17 -1.77 10.17
CA LEU A 259 6.30 -2.54 10.69
C LEU A 259 6.29 -2.64 12.22
N GLN A 260 5.54 -3.60 12.77
CA GLN A 260 5.70 -4.07 14.14
C GLN A 260 6.92 -4.96 14.20
N VAL A 261 8.10 -4.34 14.34
CA VAL A 261 9.34 -5.03 14.66
C VAL A 261 9.13 -5.70 16.02
N SER A 262 9.07 -7.04 16.02
CA SER A 262 8.63 -7.82 17.17
C SER A 262 9.72 -8.03 18.22
N MET A 263 10.34 -6.94 18.68
CA MET A 263 11.07 -6.83 19.95
C MET A 263 11.33 -5.35 20.29
N GLY A 264 10.60 -4.83 21.27
CA GLY A 264 11.02 -3.69 22.10
C GLY A 264 11.45 -2.38 21.41
N PHE A 265 10.61 -1.79 20.55
CA PHE A 265 10.78 -0.37 20.18
C PHE A 265 9.44 0.36 19.97
N THR A 266 9.28 1.49 20.66
CA THR A 266 8.14 2.42 20.56
C THR A 266 8.67 3.86 20.59
N TRP A 267 8.28 4.68 19.61
CA TRP A 267 8.74 6.07 19.45
C TRP A 267 7.79 7.05 20.15
N ASP A 268 7.68 6.98 21.49
CA ASP A 268 6.96 7.96 22.31
C ASP A 268 7.70 8.11 23.66
N GLU A 269 7.87 9.34 24.14
CA GLU A 269 8.52 9.65 25.43
C GLU A 269 7.48 9.75 26.55
N ASP A 270 7.62 8.96 27.62
CA ASP A 270 7.46 9.45 29.00
C ASP A 270 7.86 8.38 30.03
N ASN A 271 9.01 8.58 30.70
CA ASN A 271 9.29 8.22 32.10
C ASN A 271 10.76 8.59 32.43
N ALA A 272 10.95 9.58 33.29
CA ALA A 272 12.27 9.93 33.84
C ALA A 272 12.61 9.08 35.08
N MET A 273 13.89 9.03 35.45
CA MET A 273 14.47 8.31 36.61
C MET A 273 14.31 6.77 36.52
N ASP A 274 15.36 6.00 36.20
CA ASP A 274 16.57 5.91 37.02
C ASP A 274 17.84 5.59 36.19
N MET A 275 18.99 6.12 36.62
CA MET A 275 20.28 5.91 35.96
C MET A 275 21.33 5.33 36.91
N PRO A 276 21.66 4.03 36.82
CA PRO A 276 22.91 3.50 37.34
C PRO A 276 24.04 3.90 36.39
N VAL A 277 24.86 4.88 36.80
CA VAL A 277 26.07 5.24 36.07
C VAL A 277 27.03 4.06 36.05
N LEU A 278 27.37 3.55 34.86
CA LEU A 278 28.49 2.64 34.68
C LEU A 278 29.56 3.33 33.83
N ASN A 279 30.70 3.61 34.45
CA ASN A 279 31.82 4.28 33.79
C ASN A 279 32.40 3.45 32.64
N GLN A 280 32.78 4.13 31.56
CA GLN A 280 33.76 3.58 30.63
C GLN A 280 35.15 3.58 31.30
N LYS A 281 35.75 2.39 31.49
CA LYS A 281 37.17 2.17 31.17
C LYS A 281 37.58 0.70 31.21
N GLU A 282 38.30 0.31 30.16
CA GLU A 282 39.49 -0.57 30.16
C GLU A 282 39.51 -1.77 31.13
N GLU A 283 39.13 -2.95 30.62
CA GLU A 283 39.66 -4.22 31.16
C GLU A 283 41.16 -4.32 30.86
N SER A 284 42.01 -3.89 31.80
CA SER A 284 43.47 -4.03 31.70
C SER A 284 44.14 -4.22 33.06
N SER A 285 44.24 -5.48 33.49
CA SER A 285 45.10 -6.00 34.57
C SER A 285 44.78 -5.56 36.00
N GLU A 286 44.80 -6.51 36.91
CA GLU A 286 44.65 -6.34 38.36
C GLU A 286 46.00 -6.63 39.05
N SER A 287 46.27 -5.95 40.18
CA SER A 287 47.48 -6.07 41.03
C SER A 287 48.80 -5.55 40.41
N GLU A 288 49.75 -4.96 41.15
CA GLU A 288 49.99 -4.87 42.61
C GLU A 288 50.24 -3.41 43.08
N GLU A 289 50.48 -3.24 44.39
CA GLU A 289 50.63 -1.94 45.09
C GLU A 289 52.03 -1.30 44.91
N GLU A 290 52.14 0.02 45.12
CA GLU A 290 53.43 0.74 45.11
C GLU A 290 54.17 0.64 46.46
N GLU A 291 55.48 0.37 46.42
CA GLU A 291 56.47 1.19 47.14
C GLU A 291 57.79 1.26 46.32
N ALA A 292 58.58 2.31 46.57
CA ALA A 292 59.52 2.86 45.60
C ALA A 292 61.00 2.42 45.74
N VAL A 293 61.84 3.00 44.86
CA VAL A 293 63.30 3.26 45.01
C VAL A 293 64.32 2.27 44.38
N GLN A 294 65.11 2.83 43.44
CA GLN A 294 66.47 2.46 43.00
C GLN A 294 66.78 1.09 42.35
N SER A 295 66.67 1.08 41.01
CA SER A 295 67.76 0.74 40.08
C SER A 295 68.94 -0.12 40.60
N LYS A 296 68.90 -1.44 40.36
CA LYS A 296 70.11 -2.27 40.19
C LYS A 296 69.98 -3.18 38.98
N VAL A 297 71.07 -3.33 38.23
CA VAL A 297 71.13 -4.09 36.97
C VAL A 297 71.00 -5.59 37.25
N LEU A 298 70.00 -6.24 36.63
CA LEU A 298 69.92 -7.70 36.52
C LEU A 298 69.82 -8.10 35.04
N SER A 299 70.44 -9.23 34.71
CA SER A 299 70.84 -9.52 33.32
C SER A 299 69.67 -9.90 32.39
N PRO A 300 69.81 -9.72 31.06
CA PRO A 300 68.80 -10.11 30.06
C PRO A 300 68.39 -11.59 30.04
N ILE A 301 69.10 -12.47 30.76
CA ILE A 301 68.86 -13.92 30.79
C ILE A 301 67.48 -14.26 31.41
N LEU A 302 67.05 -13.53 32.44
CA LEU A 302 65.77 -13.79 33.12
C LEU A 302 64.55 -13.42 32.26
N LEU A 303 64.65 -12.38 31.43
CA LEU A 303 63.54 -11.88 30.61
C LEU A 303 63.14 -12.88 29.51
N PHE A 304 64.03 -13.80 29.12
CA PHE A 304 63.74 -14.87 28.17
C PHE A 304 63.03 -16.10 28.79
N GLN A 305 62.94 -16.18 30.12
CA GLN A 305 62.41 -17.37 30.81
C GLN A 305 60.94 -17.28 31.23
N LEU A 306 60.34 -16.09 31.26
CA LEU A 306 58.92 -15.89 31.62
C LEU A 306 58.05 -15.63 30.38
N LYS A 307 56.92 -16.35 30.28
CA LYS A 307 55.96 -16.39 29.16
C LYS A 307 56.36 -17.19 27.89
N LYS A 308 57.13 -18.27 28.04
CA LYS A 308 56.90 -19.47 27.20
C LYS A 308 55.57 -20.15 27.60
N GLN A 309 54.45 -19.57 27.16
CA GLN A 309 53.12 -20.23 27.16
C GLN A 309 53.30 -21.70 26.73
N THR A 310 52.72 -22.63 27.49
CA THR A 310 52.99 -24.06 27.27
C THR A 310 52.40 -24.52 25.94
N LYS A 311 52.98 -25.54 25.29
CA LYS A 311 52.47 -26.02 23.99
C LYS A 311 50.98 -26.40 24.06
N LYS A 312 50.57 -27.04 25.16
CA LYS A 312 49.16 -27.42 25.44
C LYS A 312 48.23 -26.22 25.59
N GLU A 313 48.70 -25.14 26.20
CA GLU A 313 47.94 -23.91 26.43
C GLU A 313 47.69 -23.16 25.12
N LYS A 314 48.71 -23.01 24.27
CA LYS A 314 48.54 -22.45 22.91
C LYS A 314 47.62 -23.31 22.05
N GLU A 315 47.68 -24.63 22.19
CA GLU A 315 46.84 -25.57 21.47
C GLU A 315 45.37 -25.51 21.95
N LEU A 316 45.14 -25.33 23.25
CA LEU A 316 43.81 -25.07 23.82
C LEU A 316 43.25 -23.70 23.39
N GLU A 317 44.09 -22.66 23.37
CA GLU A 317 43.71 -21.32 22.89
C GLU A 317 43.34 -21.34 21.40
N LYS A 318 44.11 -22.06 20.58
CA LYS A 318 43.78 -22.31 19.16
C LYS A 318 42.45 -23.05 19.04
N GLN A 319 42.23 -24.12 19.81
CA GLN A 319 40.96 -24.87 19.79
C GLN A 319 39.76 -24.05 20.26
N LYS A 320 39.93 -23.07 21.16
CA LYS A 320 38.87 -22.12 21.52
C LYS A 320 38.52 -21.23 20.32
N LYS A 321 39.52 -20.59 19.73
CA LYS A 321 39.38 -19.73 18.54
C LYS A 321 38.79 -20.48 17.34
N GLU A 322 39.17 -21.73 17.13
CA GLU A 322 38.63 -22.63 16.10
C GLU A 322 37.15 -23.00 16.36
N LYS A 323 36.77 -23.24 17.63
CA LYS A 323 35.37 -23.45 18.02
C LYS A 323 34.52 -22.18 17.96
N GLU A 324 35.12 -21.02 18.16
CA GLU A 324 34.47 -19.71 18.01
C GLU A 324 34.24 -19.38 16.53
N LEU A 325 35.25 -19.57 15.66
CA LEU A 325 35.10 -19.50 14.21
C LEU A 325 34.00 -20.44 13.70
N CYS A 326 34.05 -21.72 14.09
CA CYS A 326 33.03 -22.71 13.70
C CYS A 326 31.60 -22.32 14.15
N LYS A 327 31.43 -21.67 15.31
CA LYS A 327 30.13 -21.10 15.75
C LYS A 327 29.72 -19.89 14.91
N VAL A 328 30.66 -19.01 14.55
CA VAL A 328 30.39 -17.85 13.69
C VAL A 328 30.00 -18.32 12.29
N GLU A 329 30.71 -19.28 11.71
CA GLU A 329 30.37 -19.93 10.44
C GLU A 329 28.99 -20.60 10.50
N ALA A 330 28.73 -21.45 11.50
CA ALA A 330 27.44 -22.13 11.67
C ALA A 330 26.26 -21.15 11.84
N SER A 331 26.47 -20.00 12.48
CA SER A 331 25.45 -18.96 12.63
C SER A 331 25.37 -18.00 11.45
N LEU A 332 26.39 -17.89 10.59
CA LEU A 332 26.32 -17.20 9.30
C LEU A 332 25.57 -18.02 8.24
N MET A 333 25.49 -19.34 8.41
CA MET A 333 24.72 -20.26 7.56
C MET A 333 23.21 -20.27 7.87
N ASP A 334 22.73 -19.59 8.92
CA ASP A 334 21.32 -19.49 9.27
C ASP A 334 20.61 -18.40 8.44
N PRO A 335 19.66 -18.74 7.53
CA PRO A 335 18.95 -17.75 6.71
C PRO A 335 18.01 -16.83 7.50
N SER A 336 17.78 -17.09 8.78
CA SER A 336 16.93 -16.29 9.68
C SER A 336 17.70 -15.35 10.60
N ARG A 337 19.05 -15.40 10.61
CA ARG A 337 19.89 -14.52 11.41
C ARG A 337 19.71 -13.05 11.02
N GLN A 338 19.41 -12.22 12.01
CA GLN A 338 19.45 -10.76 11.86
C GLN A 338 20.91 -10.27 11.82
N PRO A 339 21.24 -9.26 10.99
CA PRO A 339 22.57 -8.64 10.98
C PRO A 339 22.88 -7.99 12.34
N GLN A 340 24.13 -8.09 12.80
CA GLN A 340 24.60 -7.57 14.09
C GLN A 340 25.85 -6.67 13.96
N THR A 341 26.34 -6.45 12.73
CA THR A 341 27.62 -5.78 12.46
C THR A 341 27.52 -5.08 11.11
N ALA A 342 28.26 -3.98 10.92
CA ALA A 342 28.27 -3.23 9.65
C ALA A 342 28.58 -4.14 8.45
N ASP A 343 29.55 -5.05 8.59
CA ASP A 343 29.96 -6.01 7.55
C ASP A 343 28.84 -7.01 7.17
N ASP A 344 27.97 -7.39 8.13
CA ASP A 344 26.78 -8.21 7.86
C ASP A 344 25.77 -7.42 7.01
N PHE A 345 25.57 -6.13 7.31
CA PHE A 345 24.71 -5.25 6.52
C PHE A 345 25.26 -4.99 5.12
N ASP A 346 26.56 -4.66 4.99
CA ASP A 346 27.21 -4.44 3.69
C ASP A 346 27.09 -5.68 2.79
N ARG A 347 27.25 -6.89 3.35
CA ARG A 347 27.04 -8.15 2.62
C ARG A 347 25.59 -8.32 2.13
N LEU A 348 24.60 -8.06 2.99
CA LEU A 348 23.16 -8.16 2.64
C LEU A 348 22.76 -7.13 1.56
N VAL A 349 23.26 -5.90 1.71
CA VAL A 349 23.08 -4.79 0.78
C VAL A 349 23.69 -5.10 -0.59
N LEU A 350 24.91 -5.65 -0.65
CA LEU A 350 25.54 -6.05 -1.91
C LEU A 350 24.74 -7.15 -2.63
N GLY A 351 24.10 -8.06 -1.87
CA GLY A 351 23.19 -9.07 -2.42
C GLY A 351 21.83 -8.53 -2.88
N SER A 352 21.39 -7.37 -2.39
CA SER A 352 20.05 -6.82 -2.66
C SER A 352 19.97 -5.28 -2.62
N PRO A 353 20.73 -4.57 -3.49
CA PRO A 353 21.02 -3.13 -3.33
C PRO A 353 19.83 -2.19 -3.50
N ASN A 354 18.73 -2.65 -4.11
CA ASN A 354 17.50 -1.88 -4.27
C ASN A 354 16.57 -1.91 -3.03
N SER A 355 16.86 -2.75 -2.03
CA SER A 355 15.99 -2.97 -0.88
C SER A 355 16.09 -1.84 0.16
N SER A 356 15.16 -0.88 0.13
CA SER A 356 15.18 0.24 1.09
C SER A 356 15.09 -0.23 2.53
N ILE A 357 14.31 -1.28 2.83
CA ILE A 357 14.19 -1.81 4.20
C ILE A 357 15.54 -2.25 4.80
N LEU A 358 16.47 -2.81 4.01
CA LEU A 358 17.80 -3.17 4.49
C LEU A 358 18.67 -1.93 4.73
N TRP A 359 18.62 -0.94 3.83
CA TRP A 359 19.28 0.35 4.03
C TRP A 359 18.77 1.08 5.28
N LEU A 360 17.47 1.03 5.54
CA LEU A 360 16.83 1.63 6.71
C LEU A 360 17.21 0.90 8.00
N GLN A 361 17.27 -0.44 8.01
CA GLN A 361 17.76 -1.21 9.15
C GLN A 361 19.24 -0.90 9.44
N TYR A 362 20.06 -0.70 8.41
CA TYR A 362 21.47 -0.35 8.56
C TYR A 362 21.67 1.10 9.07
N MET A 363 20.85 2.05 8.60
CA MET A 363 20.79 3.40 9.20
C MET A 363 20.38 3.32 10.68
N ALA A 364 19.38 2.50 11.01
CA ALA A 364 18.92 2.32 12.39
C ALA A 364 19.96 1.66 13.30
N PHE A 365 20.77 0.73 12.80
CA PHE A 365 21.91 0.14 13.53
C PHE A 365 22.93 1.21 13.94
N HIS A 366 23.35 2.08 13.01
CA HIS A 366 24.23 3.20 13.36
C HIS A 366 23.54 4.22 14.29
N LEU A 367 22.22 4.42 14.17
CA LEU A 367 21.46 5.30 15.06
C LEU A 367 21.42 4.76 16.51
N GLN A 368 21.24 3.44 16.68
CA GLN A 368 21.33 2.76 17.98
C GLN A 368 22.72 2.88 18.61
N ALA A 369 23.77 2.88 17.78
CA ALA A 369 25.15 3.16 18.19
C ALA A 369 25.47 4.68 18.34
N THR A 370 24.46 5.56 18.20
CA THR A 370 24.54 7.04 18.16
C THR A 370 25.46 7.65 17.09
N GLU A 371 25.87 6.85 16.09
CA GLU A 371 26.78 7.23 15.00
C GLU A 371 26.05 7.94 13.85
N ILE A 372 25.38 9.05 14.15
CA ILE A 372 24.47 9.78 13.24
C ILE A 372 25.14 10.13 11.89
N GLU A 373 26.43 10.48 11.88
CA GLU A 373 27.17 10.77 10.64
C GLU A 373 27.38 9.53 9.75
N LYS A 374 27.59 8.36 10.34
CA LYS A 374 27.65 7.10 9.58
C LYS A 374 26.27 6.72 9.04
N ALA A 375 25.21 6.95 9.80
CA ALA A 375 23.83 6.78 9.31
C ALA A 375 23.53 7.71 8.11
N ARG A 376 23.97 8.99 8.15
CA ARG A 376 23.94 9.91 6.98
C ARG A 376 24.72 9.35 5.78
N ALA A 377 25.95 8.86 6.00
CA ALA A 377 26.77 8.29 4.94
C ALA A 377 26.16 7.02 4.32
N VAL A 378 25.52 6.17 5.12
CA VAL A 378 24.75 5.00 4.66
C VAL A 378 23.55 5.43 3.81
N ALA A 379 22.80 6.47 4.22
CA ALA A 379 21.68 7.02 3.46
C ALA A 379 22.11 7.62 2.10
N GLU A 380 23.17 8.44 2.10
CA GLU A 380 23.75 9.02 0.88
C GLU A 380 24.38 7.96 -0.04
N ARG A 381 24.79 6.80 0.50
CA ARG A 381 25.20 5.62 -0.28
C ARG A 381 23.98 4.92 -0.89
N ALA A 382 22.94 4.67 -0.09
CA ALA A 382 21.68 4.05 -0.54
C ALA A 382 21.04 4.81 -1.72
N LEU A 383 20.97 6.14 -1.65
CA LEU A 383 20.42 6.98 -2.72
C LEU A 383 21.19 6.87 -4.04
N LYS A 384 22.48 6.51 -4.00
CA LYS A 384 23.34 6.31 -5.18
C LYS A 384 23.27 4.87 -5.72
N THR A 385 23.16 3.87 -4.84
CA THR A 385 23.14 2.44 -5.22
C THR A 385 21.78 1.94 -5.65
N ILE A 386 20.68 2.44 -5.06
CA ILE A 386 19.32 2.06 -5.47
C ILE A 386 19.09 2.52 -6.91
N SER A 387 18.50 1.64 -7.73
CA SER A 387 18.11 1.92 -9.11
C SER A 387 17.17 3.15 -9.19
N PHE A 388 17.40 4.04 -10.17
CA PHE A 388 16.52 5.19 -10.42
C PHE A 388 15.09 4.80 -10.85
N ARG A 389 14.86 3.53 -11.22
CA ARG A 389 13.52 3.00 -11.54
C ARG A 389 12.67 2.75 -10.30
N GLU A 390 13.30 2.48 -9.16
CA GLU A 390 12.62 2.15 -7.91
C GLU A 390 12.35 3.45 -7.10
N GLU A 391 11.54 4.35 -7.66
CA GLU A 391 11.25 5.67 -7.07
C GLU A 391 10.76 5.56 -5.61
N GLN A 392 9.91 4.57 -5.31
CA GLN A 392 9.38 4.35 -3.97
C GLN A 392 10.47 3.94 -2.97
N GLU A 393 11.43 3.10 -3.38
CA GLU A 393 12.54 2.69 -2.53
C GLU A 393 13.47 3.88 -2.22
N LYS A 394 13.69 4.78 -3.20
CA LYS A 394 14.41 6.03 -2.96
C LYS A 394 13.64 6.99 -2.06
N LEU A 395 12.33 7.11 -2.26
CA LEU A 395 11.46 7.95 -1.42
C LEU A 395 11.49 7.49 0.04
N ASN A 396 11.44 6.17 0.29
CA ASN A 396 11.58 5.61 1.64
C ASN A 396 12.90 6.05 2.32
N VAL A 397 14.01 6.02 1.58
CA VAL A 397 15.32 6.50 2.09
C VAL A 397 15.33 8.01 2.31
N TRP A 398 14.78 8.81 1.39
CA TRP A 398 14.67 10.26 1.57
C TRP A 398 13.82 10.64 2.79
N VAL A 399 12.71 9.94 3.03
CA VAL A 399 11.85 10.14 4.21
C VAL A 399 12.59 9.80 5.50
N ALA A 400 13.40 8.75 5.52
CA ALA A 400 14.25 8.44 6.68
C ALA A 400 15.39 9.45 6.88
N LEU A 401 15.95 10.01 5.81
CA LEU A 401 16.95 11.09 5.89
C LEU A 401 16.31 12.38 6.44
N LEU A 402 15.08 12.71 6.03
CA LEU A 402 14.29 13.81 6.61
C LEU A 402 13.97 13.58 8.09
N ASN A 403 13.59 12.36 8.50
CA ASN A 403 13.42 12.02 9.91
C ASN A 403 14.71 12.23 10.72
N LEU A 404 15.84 11.74 10.19
CA LEU A 404 17.13 11.83 10.85
C LEU A 404 17.59 13.29 11.03
N GLU A 405 17.40 14.16 10.04
CA GLU A 405 17.68 15.60 10.21
C GLU A 405 16.66 16.32 11.11
N ASN A 406 15.39 15.91 11.12
CA ASN A 406 14.36 16.52 11.97
C ASN A 406 14.58 16.21 13.47
N MET A 407 15.19 15.07 13.79
CA MET A 407 15.49 14.63 15.16
C MET A 407 16.92 14.95 15.62
N TYR A 408 17.92 14.80 14.72
CA TYR A 408 19.36 14.88 15.05
C TYR A 408 20.16 15.82 14.13
N GLY A 409 19.46 16.69 13.39
CA GLY A 409 20.05 17.71 12.53
C GLY A 409 19.72 19.13 13.00
N THR A 410 19.83 20.09 12.09
CA THR A 410 19.34 21.45 12.26
C THR A 410 18.28 21.75 11.22
N GLU A 411 17.49 22.81 11.43
CA GLU A 411 16.52 23.27 10.42
C GLU A 411 17.19 23.54 9.06
N GLU A 412 18.44 24.00 9.05
CA GLU A 412 19.21 24.16 7.83
C GLU A 412 19.57 22.83 7.13
N THR A 413 19.99 21.79 7.88
CA THR A 413 20.32 20.50 7.24
C THR A 413 19.05 19.81 6.75
N LEU A 414 17.97 19.87 7.52
CA LEU A 414 16.65 19.41 7.14
C LEU A 414 16.16 20.10 5.85
N MET A 415 16.27 21.43 5.77
CA MET A 415 15.90 22.18 4.56
C MET A 415 16.77 21.82 3.34
N LYS A 416 18.09 21.70 3.51
CA LYS A 416 19.01 21.27 2.44
C LYS A 416 18.74 19.82 1.99
N VAL A 417 18.19 18.96 2.84
CA VAL A 417 17.73 17.62 2.47
C VAL A 417 16.38 17.69 1.76
N PHE A 418 15.43 18.48 2.24
CA PHE A 418 14.11 18.67 1.64
C PHE A 418 14.19 19.26 0.22
N GLU A 419 15.00 20.30 0.02
CA GLU A 419 15.23 20.89 -1.30
C GLU A 419 15.78 19.88 -2.30
N ARG A 420 16.70 19.00 -1.87
CA ARG A 420 17.22 17.91 -2.71
C ARG A 420 16.15 16.84 -2.94
N ALA A 421 15.42 16.42 -1.92
CA ALA A 421 14.36 15.42 -2.04
C ALA A 421 13.25 15.86 -3.03
N VAL A 422 12.89 17.15 -3.05
CA VAL A 422 11.92 17.70 -4.02
C VAL A 422 12.48 17.80 -5.45
N GLN A 423 13.80 17.79 -5.65
CA GLN A 423 14.41 17.73 -6.99
C GLN A 423 14.45 16.32 -7.58
N TYR A 424 14.54 15.28 -6.75
CA TYR A 424 14.75 13.89 -7.18
C TYR A 424 13.50 13.00 -7.16
N ASN A 425 12.44 13.38 -6.43
CA ASN A 425 11.20 12.60 -6.31
C ASN A 425 9.97 13.48 -6.53
N GLU A 426 8.79 12.87 -6.68
CA GLU A 426 7.51 13.58 -6.82
C GLU A 426 7.28 14.61 -5.69
N PRO A 427 7.28 15.94 -5.99
CA PRO A 427 7.26 16.99 -4.97
C PRO A 427 6.13 16.85 -3.96
N LEU A 428 4.92 16.54 -4.42
CA LEU A 428 3.74 16.40 -3.58
C LEU A 428 3.92 15.33 -2.49
N LYS A 429 4.56 14.19 -2.82
CA LYS A 429 4.83 13.12 -1.85
C LYS A 429 5.80 13.60 -0.76
N VAL A 430 6.89 14.26 -1.17
CA VAL A 430 7.93 14.76 -0.24
C VAL A 430 7.38 15.83 0.69
N PHE A 431 6.60 16.79 0.17
CA PHE A 431 5.88 17.77 0.99
C PHE A 431 4.94 17.11 2.01
N GLN A 432 4.12 16.15 1.56
CA GLN A 432 3.19 15.43 2.44
C GLN A 432 3.93 14.67 3.55
N HIS A 433 5.03 13.98 3.22
CA HIS A 433 5.83 13.29 4.23
C HIS A 433 6.45 14.27 5.23
N LEU A 434 7.00 15.41 4.82
CA LEU A 434 7.55 16.39 5.76
C LEU A 434 6.46 17.00 6.68
N CYS A 435 5.24 17.20 6.19
CA CYS A 435 4.10 17.55 7.05
C CYS A 435 3.77 16.44 8.08
N ASP A 436 3.74 15.17 7.64
CA ASP A 436 3.50 14.03 8.52
C ASP A 436 4.63 13.89 9.58
N ILE A 437 5.89 14.19 9.21
CA ILE A 437 7.07 14.22 10.10
C ILE A 437 6.95 15.35 11.13
N TYR A 438 6.72 16.60 10.72
CA TYR A 438 6.56 17.71 11.66
C TYR A 438 5.36 17.55 12.59
N ALA A 439 4.28 16.89 12.13
CA ALA A 439 3.15 16.53 12.97
C ALA A 439 3.51 15.46 14.02
N SER A 440 4.40 14.51 13.69
CA SER A 440 4.90 13.49 14.63
C SER A 440 5.94 14.01 15.62
N SER A 441 6.63 15.12 15.32
CA SER A 441 7.59 15.76 16.23
C SER A 441 7.05 17.07 16.85
N GLU A 442 5.73 17.22 16.93
CA GLU A 442 5.01 18.37 17.53
C GLU A 442 5.40 19.78 17.03
N LYS A 443 6.03 19.87 15.84
CA LYS A 443 6.49 21.14 15.23
C LYS A 443 5.34 21.85 14.49
N TYR A 444 4.22 22.05 15.18
CA TYR A 444 2.93 22.45 14.59
C TYR A 444 2.99 23.74 13.75
N LYS A 445 3.80 24.73 14.16
CA LYS A 445 3.96 26.01 13.42
C LYS A 445 4.67 25.81 12.07
N GLN A 446 5.79 25.09 12.06
CA GLN A 446 6.53 24.77 10.82
C GLN A 446 5.70 23.88 9.89
N ALA A 447 4.91 22.95 10.44
CA ALA A 447 3.94 22.17 9.66
C ALA A 447 2.85 23.06 9.03
N GLU A 448 2.31 24.05 9.75
CA GLU A 448 1.31 24.98 9.19
C GLU A 448 1.88 25.87 8.08
N GLU A 449 3.08 26.42 8.27
CA GLU A 449 3.79 27.20 7.23
C GLU A 449 4.09 26.35 5.98
N LEU A 450 4.44 25.08 6.17
CA LEU A 450 4.63 24.10 5.10
C LEU A 450 3.30 23.80 4.38
N TYR A 451 2.21 23.56 5.11
CA TYR A 451 0.86 23.38 4.53
C TYR A 451 0.38 24.63 3.77
N HIS A 452 0.61 25.83 4.31
CA HIS A 452 0.33 27.09 3.62
C HIS A 452 1.09 27.19 2.28
N THR A 453 2.33 26.68 2.24
CA THR A 453 3.16 26.64 1.03
C THR A 453 2.70 25.55 0.06
N MET A 454 2.27 24.39 0.54
CA MET A 454 1.60 23.37 -0.28
C MET A 454 0.33 23.93 -0.92
N LEU A 455 -0.51 24.66 -0.18
CA LEU A 455 -1.74 25.27 -0.72
C LEU A 455 -1.47 26.35 -1.77
N LYS A 456 -0.34 27.06 -1.70
CA LYS A 456 0.08 27.98 -2.76
C LYS A 456 0.45 27.23 -4.05
N ARG A 457 1.25 26.16 -3.95
CA ARG A 457 1.80 25.43 -5.11
C ARG A 457 0.81 24.43 -5.73
N PHE A 458 0.02 23.73 -4.91
CA PHE A 458 -0.84 22.61 -5.28
C PHE A 458 -2.33 22.91 -5.06
N ARG A 459 -2.76 24.17 -5.24
CA ARG A 459 -4.14 24.64 -4.96
C ARG A 459 -5.27 23.83 -5.59
N GLN A 460 -5.00 23.13 -6.71
CA GLN A 460 -5.98 22.30 -7.42
C GLN A 460 -6.08 20.86 -6.88
N GLU A 461 -5.16 20.43 -6.03
CA GLU A 461 -5.08 19.03 -5.57
C GLU A 461 -5.88 18.83 -4.28
N LYS A 462 -7.06 18.19 -4.39
CA LYS A 462 -7.99 18.00 -3.27
C LYS A 462 -7.39 17.24 -2.08
N SER A 463 -6.42 16.35 -2.28
CA SER A 463 -5.76 15.62 -1.18
C SER A 463 -4.94 16.52 -0.26
N VAL A 464 -4.42 17.66 -0.73
CA VAL A 464 -3.70 18.63 0.11
C VAL A 464 -4.66 19.32 1.09
N TRP A 465 -5.82 19.77 0.61
CA TRP A 465 -6.85 20.39 1.44
C TRP A 465 -7.35 19.43 2.52
N LEU A 466 -7.57 18.16 2.17
CA LEU A 466 -8.01 17.13 3.12
C LEU A 466 -6.92 16.75 4.13
N LYS A 467 -5.65 16.67 3.73
CA LYS A 467 -4.53 16.44 4.68
C LYS A 467 -4.40 17.59 5.68
N TYR A 468 -4.41 18.84 5.22
CA TYR A 468 -4.32 19.99 6.12
C TYR A 468 -5.56 20.11 7.04
N ALA A 469 -6.76 19.83 6.56
CA ALA A 469 -7.96 19.72 7.40
C ALA A 469 -7.81 18.65 8.50
N SER A 470 -7.31 17.46 8.14
CA SER A 470 -7.04 16.38 9.11
C SER A 470 -5.95 16.73 10.14
N PHE A 471 -5.06 17.67 9.81
CA PHE A 471 -4.02 18.18 10.70
C PHE A 471 -4.55 19.26 11.65
N LEU A 472 -5.38 20.21 11.16
CA LEU A 472 -6.04 21.20 11.99
C LEU A 472 -7.00 20.56 13.00
N LEU A 473 -7.79 19.57 12.57
CA LEU A 473 -8.70 18.84 13.46
C LEU A 473 -7.95 18.03 14.53
N LYS A 474 -6.78 17.45 14.23
CA LYS A 474 -5.92 16.81 15.24
C LYS A 474 -5.42 17.78 16.32
N GLN A 475 -5.31 19.07 16.01
CA GLN A 475 -5.00 20.13 16.99
C GLN A 475 -6.25 20.70 17.68
N GLY A 476 -7.46 20.21 17.36
CA GLY A 476 -8.73 20.77 17.85
C GLY A 476 -9.13 22.10 17.19
N GLN A 477 -8.47 22.53 16.10
CA GLN A 477 -8.77 23.80 15.43
C GLN A 477 -9.95 23.66 14.43
N THR A 478 -11.17 23.50 14.94
CA THR A 478 -12.38 23.34 14.08
C THR A 478 -12.69 24.62 13.30
N GLU A 479 -12.70 25.80 13.93
CA GLU A 479 -12.87 27.09 13.23
C GLU A 479 -11.90 27.30 12.06
N ALA A 480 -10.63 26.94 12.24
CA ALA A 480 -9.63 27.05 11.17
C ALA A 480 -9.94 26.08 10.01
N THR A 481 -10.47 24.90 10.33
CA THR A 481 -10.93 23.89 9.36
C THR A 481 -12.15 24.39 8.57
N HIS A 482 -13.09 25.07 9.21
CA HIS A 482 -14.26 25.66 8.53
C HIS A 482 -13.84 26.77 7.54
N ARG A 483 -12.93 27.67 7.98
CA ARG A 483 -12.33 28.71 7.11
C ARG A 483 -11.50 28.09 5.98
N LEU A 484 -10.86 26.94 6.21
CA LEU A 484 -10.12 26.18 5.20
C LEU A 484 -11.06 25.59 4.13
N LEU A 485 -12.22 25.06 4.51
CA LEU A 485 -13.23 24.54 3.57
C LEU A 485 -13.72 25.63 2.61
N GLU A 486 -14.06 26.82 3.14
CA GLU A 486 -14.41 27.97 2.31
C GLU A 486 -13.31 28.31 1.28
N ARG A 487 -12.05 28.27 1.71
CA ARG A 487 -10.89 28.57 0.87
C ARG A 487 -10.66 27.47 -0.18
N ALA A 488 -10.92 26.21 0.15
CA ALA A 488 -10.87 25.08 -0.77
C ALA A 488 -11.92 25.23 -1.88
N LEU A 489 -13.16 25.56 -1.53
CA LEU A 489 -14.25 25.79 -2.50
C LEU A 489 -13.97 26.98 -3.44
N LYS A 490 -13.26 28.00 -2.97
CA LYS A 490 -12.81 29.14 -3.80
C LYS A 490 -11.63 28.79 -4.73
N ALA A 491 -10.93 27.68 -4.50
CA ALA A 491 -9.73 27.25 -5.25
C ALA A 491 -9.95 26.05 -6.19
N LEU A 492 -10.88 25.15 -5.84
CA LEU A 492 -11.14 23.88 -6.54
C LEU A 492 -12.28 23.99 -7.57
N PRO A 493 -12.32 23.11 -8.60
CA PRO A 493 -13.40 23.11 -9.59
C PRO A 493 -14.77 22.76 -8.99
N THR A 494 -15.85 23.39 -9.49
CA THR A 494 -17.23 23.19 -9.01
C THR A 494 -17.73 21.74 -9.06
N LYS A 495 -17.17 20.91 -9.95
CA LYS A 495 -17.46 19.47 -10.02
C LYS A 495 -17.06 18.73 -8.75
N GLU A 496 -15.96 19.15 -8.12
CA GLU A 496 -15.33 18.48 -6.97
C GLU A 496 -15.85 18.97 -5.63
N HIS A 497 -16.46 20.16 -5.58
CA HIS A 497 -16.97 20.82 -4.36
C HIS A 497 -17.76 19.87 -3.47
N VAL A 498 -18.60 19.01 -4.03
CA VAL A 498 -19.47 18.09 -3.27
C VAL A 498 -18.73 16.87 -2.70
N ASP A 499 -17.72 16.34 -3.40
CA ASP A 499 -16.82 15.32 -2.82
C ASP A 499 -16.00 15.96 -1.68
N VAL A 500 -15.44 17.15 -1.92
CA VAL A 500 -14.68 17.90 -0.91
C VAL A 500 -15.51 18.18 0.34
N ILE A 501 -16.73 18.72 0.22
CA ILE A 501 -17.62 18.97 1.38
C ILE A 501 -17.95 17.66 2.11
N SER A 502 -18.29 16.59 1.37
CA SER A 502 -18.57 15.28 2.00
C SER A 502 -17.36 14.73 2.75
N ARG A 503 -16.14 14.95 2.24
CA ARG A 503 -14.88 14.52 2.87
C ARG A 503 -14.49 15.39 4.06
N PHE A 504 -14.71 16.71 4.02
CA PHE A 504 -14.53 17.58 5.18
C PHE A 504 -15.52 17.22 6.30
N ALA A 505 -16.81 17.07 5.98
CA ALA A 505 -17.81 16.66 6.96
C ALA A 505 -17.52 15.26 7.54
N GLN A 506 -17.02 14.32 6.72
CA GLN A 506 -16.50 13.04 7.21
C GLN A 506 -15.37 13.23 8.25
N LEU A 507 -14.39 14.10 8.00
CA LEU A 507 -13.29 14.35 8.94
C LEU A 507 -13.79 15.01 10.24
N GLU A 508 -14.65 16.03 10.13
CA GLU A 508 -15.26 16.73 11.28
C GLU A 508 -16.06 15.77 12.16
N PHE A 509 -16.83 14.83 11.59
CA PHE A 509 -17.52 13.80 12.36
C PHE A 509 -16.61 12.84 13.17
N HIS A 510 -15.35 12.67 12.78
CA HIS A 510 -14.40 11.79 13.48
C HIS A 510 -13.51 12.53 14.49
N SER A 511 -13.39 13.86 14.41
CA SER A 511 -12.37 14.62 15.16
C SER A 511 -12.74 16.09 15.46
N GLY A 512 -14.01 16.47 15.35
CA GLY A 512 -14.47 17.85 15.55
C GLY A 512 -15.99 17.96 15.72
N ASP A 513 -16.56 19.06 15.24
CA ASP A 513 -17.91 19.49 15.57
C ASP A 513 -18.99 18.72 14.78
N THR A 514 -19.54 17.66 15.39
CA THR A 514 -20.56 16.80 14.76
C THR A 514 -21.82 17.56 14.30
N GLU A 515 -22.19 18.67 14.94
CA GLU A 515 -23.32 19.51 14.53
C GLU A 515 -23.01 20.33 13.26
N HIS A 516 -21.79 20.85 13.14
CA HIS A 516 -21.34 21.50 11.89
C HIS A 516 -21.27 20.48 10.75
N ALA A 517 -20.74 19.28 11.03
CA ALA A 517 -20.68 18.20 10.06
C ALA A 517 -22.09 17.76 9.60
N LYS A 518 -23.09 17.67 10.49
CA LYS A 518 -24.51 17.52 10.12
C LYS A 518 -24.96 18.66 9.20
N ALA A 519 -24.72 19.91 9.58
CA ALA A 519 -25.11 21.09 8.79
C ALA A 519 -24.49 21.12 7.38
N LEU A 520 -23.23 20.67 7.21
CA LEU A 520 -22.59 20.51 5.91
C LEU A 520 -23.30 19.48 5.03
N PHE A 521 -23.65 18.31 5.57
CA PHE A 521 -24.44 17.31 4.83
C PHE A 521 -25.82 17.86 4.48
N GLU A 522 -26.54 18.47 5.42
CA GLU A 522 -27.87 19.05 5.18
C GLU A 522 -27.87 20.14 4.11
N SER A 523 -26.90 21.07 4.16
CA SER A 523 -26.68 22.09 3.13
C SER A 523 -26.42 21.47 1.75
N THR A 524 -25.59 20.43 1.69
CA THR A 524 -25.25 19.73 0.45
C THR A 524 -26.44 18.93 -0.10
N LEU A 525 -27.24 18.29 0.76
CA LEU A 525 -28.40 17.49 0.39
C LEU A 525 -29.61 18.35 0.00
N SER A 526 -29.77 19.53 0.61
CA SER A 526 -30.70 20.58 0.17
C SER A 526 -30.33 21.09 -1.22
N SER A 527 -29.03 21.28 -1.49
CA SER A 527 -28.53 21.73 -2.80
C SER A 527 -28.59 20.65 -3.89
N TYR A 528 -28.42 19.36 -3.53
CA TYR A 528 -28.30 18.24 -4.47
C TYR A 528 -29.14 17.02 -4.06
N PRO A 529 -30.47 17.12 -3.88
CA PRO A 529 -31.30 16.08 -3.27
C PRO A 529 -31.32 14.75 -4.04
N LYS A 530 -31.02 14.77 -5.35
CA LYS A 530 -30.94 13.56 -6.19
C LYS A 530 -29.63 12.76 -6.03
N ARG A 531 -28.61 13.25 -5.32
CA ARG A 531 -27.30 12.57 -5.15
C ARG A 531 -27.33 11.51 -4.06
N THR A 532 -27.61 10.28 -4.50
CA THR A 532 -27.80 9.09 -3.65
C THR A 532 -26.52 8.56 -2.99
N ASP A 533 -25.37 8.93 -3.54
CA ASP A 533 -24.02 8.79 -2.96
C ASP A 533 -23.91 9.52 -1.61
N ILE A 534 -24.28 10.80 -1.56
CA ILE A 534 -24.20 11.63 -0.36
C ILE A 534 -25.17 11.13 0.72
N TRP A 535 -26.41 10.82 0.34
CA TRP A 535 -27.40 10.24 1.24
C TRP A 535 -26.91 8.94 1.89
N SER A 536 -26.25 8.07 1.13
CA SER A 536 -25.67 6.83 1.65
C SER A 536 -24.60 7.12 2.70
N ILE A 537 -23.63 7.99 2.39
CA ILE A 537 -22.56 8.40 3.32
C ILE A 537 -23.15 9.02 4.59
N TYR A 538 -24.14 9.90 4.47
CA TYR A 538 -24.76 10.56 5.62
C TYR A 538 -25.49 9.55 6.52
N MET A 539 -26.27 8.63 5.95
CA MET A 539 -26.87 7.53 6.72
C MET A 539 -25.82 6.62 7.37
N ASP A 540 -24.72 6.30 6.68
CA ASP A 540 -23.64 5.47 7.24
C ASP A 540 -22.86 6.15 8.38
N ILE A 541 -22.93 7.47 8.49
CA ILE A 541 -22.42 8.24 9.65
C ILE A 541 -23.48 8.31 10.76
N MET A 542 -24.73 8.65 10.41
CA MET A 542 -25.83 8.77 11.38
C MET A 542 -26.14 7.43 12.07
N ILE A 543 -26.03 6.30 11.37
CA ILE A 543 -26.17 4.95 11.98
C ILE A 543 -25.07 4.66 13.03
N LYS A 544 -23.90 5.32 12.94
CA LYS A 544 -22.78 5.14 13.88
C LYS A 544 -22.78 6.13 15.06
N HIS A 545 -23.25 7.36 14.84
CA HIS A 545 -23.08 8.48 15.79
C HIS A 545 -24.37 9.24 16.12
N GLY A 546 -25.46 9.03 15.36
CA GLY A 546 -26.74 9.71 15.54
C GLY A 546 -27.69 8.98 16.48
N SER A 547 -28.68 9.70 17.00
CA SER A 547 -29.78 9.10 17.76
C SER A 547 -30.74 8.34 16.84
N GLN A 548 -31.39 7.29 17.34
CA GLN A 548 -32.35 6.48 16.56
C GLN A 548 -33.47 7.31 15.90
N LYS A 549 -33.88 8.43 16.54
CA LYS A 549 -34.81 9.39 15.93
C LYS A 549 -34.20 10.02 14.68
N GLU A 550 -33.06 10.68 14.81
CA GLU A 550 -32.35 11.33 13.70
C GLU A 550 -32.07 10.37 12.53
N VAL A 551 -31.74 9.11 12.82
CA VAL A 551 -31.55 8.07 11.79
C VAL A 551 -32.84 7.78 11.04
N ARG A 552 -33.98 7.66 11.74
CA ARG A 552 -35.31 7.52 11.12
C ARG A 552 -35.68 8.77 10.34
N ASP A 553 -35.49 9.97 10.89
CA ASP A 553 -35.81 11.23 10.24
C ASP A 553 -35.06 11.36 8.89
N VAL A 554 -33.80 10.90 8.82
CA VAL A 554 -33.01 10.84 7.58
C VAL A 554 -33.55 9.75 6.61
N PHE A 555 -33.88 8.55 7.09
CA PHE A 555 -34.49 7.51 6.26
C PHE A 555 -35.86 7.92 5.70
N GLU A 556 -36.71 8.54 6.51
CA GLU A 556 -38.05 9.04 6.14
C GLU A 556 -37.96 10.13 5.07
N ARG A 557 -37.01 11.07 5.21
CA ARG A 557 -36.72 12.04 4.15
C ARG A 557 -36.28 11.36 2.85
N VAL A 558 -35.44 10.32 2.91
CA VAL A 558 -34.99 9.60 1.71
C VAL A 558 -36.14 8.86 1.00
N ILE A 559 -37.06 8.21 1.73
CA ILE A 559 -38.18 7.48 1.10
C ILE A 559 -39.24 8.40 0.46
N HIS A 560 -39.31 9.67 0.87
CA HIS A 560 -40.16 10.69 0.24
C HIS A 560 -39.51 11.39 -0.96
N LEU A 561 -38.25 11.09 -1.32
CA LEU A 561 -37.61 11.66 -2.51
C LEU A 561 -38.04 10.95 -3.81
N SER A 562 -38.21 11.74 -4.88
CA SER A 562 -38.59 11.30 -6.21
C SER A 562 -37.41 10.70 -7.02
N LEU A 563 -36.81 9.63 -6.50
CA LEU A 563 -35.67 8.94 -7.13
C LEU A 563 -36.10 7.79 -8.06
N ALA A 564 -35.15 7.19 -8.77
CA ALA A 564 -35.41 6.05 -9.65
C ALA A 564 -35.69 4.76 -8.83
N PRO A 565 -36.61 3.87 -9.28
CA PRO A 565 -37.00 2.67 -8.51
C PRO A 565 -35.84 1.75 -8.08
N LYS A 566 -34.80 1.60 -8.90
CA LYS A 566 -33.58 0.85 -8.51
C LYS A 566 -32.90 1.44 -7.27
N LYS A 567 -32.82 2.78 -7.18
CA LYS A 567 -32.21 3.51 -6.05
C LYS A 567 -33.10 3.49 -4.81
N MET A 568 -34.42 3.62 -5.00
CA MET A 568 -35.38 3.50 -3.88
C MET A 568 -35.40 2.10 -3.29
N LYS A 569 -35.33 1.04 -4.10
CA LYS A 569 -35.21 -0.35 -3.61
C LYS A 569 -33.98 -0.55 -2.71
N PHE A 570 -32.85 0.09 -3.03
CA PHE A 570 -31.64 0.07 -2.21
C PHE A 570 -31.87 0.76 -0.84
N PHE A 571 -32.50 1.93 -0.83
CA PHE A 571 -32.81 2.63 0.42
C PHE A 571 -33.87 1.93 1.27
N PHE A 572 -34.94 1.40 0.68
CA PHE A 572 -35.92 0.58 1.40
C PHE A 572 -35.28 -0.71 1.96
N LYS A 573 -34.36 -1.37 1.24
CA LYS A 573 -33.59 -2.50 1.81
C LYS A 573 -32.76 -2.04 3.01
N ARG A 574 -31.98 -0.96 2.89
CA ARG A 574 -31.18 -0.41 3.99
C ARG A 574 -32.01 -0.01 5.21
N TYR A 575 -33.20 0.58 5.02
CA TYR A 575 -34.08 0.97 6.13
C TYR A 575 -34.69 -0.26 6.82
N LEU A 576 -35.14 -1.26 6.06
CA LEU A 576 -35.60 -2.54 6.62
C LEU A 576 -34.50 -3.29 7.37
N ASP A 577 -33.26 -3.25 6.89
CA ASP A 577 -32.12 -3.88 7.54
C ASP A 577 -31.63 -3.11 8.79
N TYR A 578 -31.91 -1.80 8.88
CA TYR A 578 -31.73 -1.00 10.10
C TYR A 578 -32.83 -1.28 11.14
N GLU A 579 -34.11 -1.18 10.77
CA GLU A 579 -35.22 -1.42 11.69
C GLU A 579 -35.30 -2.88 12.16
N ARG A 580 -34.75 -3.84 11.41
CA ARG A 580 -34.59 -5.23 11.90
C ARG A 580 -33.55 -5.36 13.02
N LYS A 581 -32.56 -4.46 13.08
CA LYS A 581 -31.46 -4.51 14.07
C LYS A 581 -31.72 -3.65 15.30
N PHE A 582 -32.48 -2.56 15.15
CA PHE A 582 -32.70 -1.57 16.22
C PHE A 582 -34.17 -1.23 16.47
N GLY A 583 -35.09 -1.65 15.60
CA GLY A 583 -36.48 -1.23 15.57
C GLY A 583 -37.47 -2.15 16.29
N THR A 584 -38.76 -1.91 16.06
CA THR A 584 -39.87 -2.74 16.53
C THR A 584 -40.53 -3.46 15.36
N ALA A 585 -41.32 -4.50 15.63
CA ALA A 585 -42.11 -5.16 14.60
C ALA A 585 -43.05 -4.18 13.86
N GLU A 586 -43.56 -3.17 14.57
CA GLU A 586 -44.45 -2.13 14.04
C GLU A 586 -43.71 -1.18 13.08
N SER A 587 -42.49 -0.74 13.42
CA SER A 587 -41.70 0.12 12.52
C SER A 587 -41.27 -0.65 11.26
N VAL A 588 -40.86 -1.92 11.39
CA VAL A 588 -40.59 -2.80 10.23
C VAL A 588 -41.84 -2.97 9.35
N LEU A 589 -43.05 -3.05 9.92
CA LEU A 589 -44.31 -3.09 9.17
C LEU A 589 -44.68 -1.73 8.55
N ALA A 590 -44.29 -0.60 9.16
CA ALA A 590 -44.46 0.73 8.56
C ALA A 590 -43.58 0.90 7.32
N VAL A 591 -42.29 0.56 7.40
CA VAL A 591 -41.36 0.63 6.25
C VAL A 591 -41.81 -0.29 5.11
N LYS A 592 -42.34 -1.49 5.43
CA LYS A 592 -42.94 -2.38 4.41
C LYS A 592 -44.16 -1.76 3.71
N ARG A 593 -45.04 -1.05 4.44
CA ARG A 593 -46.19 -0.36 3.84
C ARG A 593 -45.75 0.80 2.94
N ALA A 594 -44.85 1.66 3.42
CA ALA A 594 -44.31 2.75 2.61
C ALA A 594 -43.60 2.27 1.33
N ALA A 595 -42.93 1.11 1.37
CA ALA A 595 -42.33 0.48 0.20
C ALA A 595 -43.37 0.00 -0.84
N LEU A 596 -44.54 -0.47 -0.40
CA LEU A 596 -45.64 -0.87 -1.29
C LEU A 596 -46.31 0.36 -1.90
N GLU A 597 -46.64 1.37 -1.09
CA GLU A 597 -47.22 2.65 -1.52
C GLU A 597 -46.33 3.37 -2.55
N TYR A 598 -45.00 3.32 -2.37
CA TYR A 598 -44.05 3.82 -3.37
C TYR A 598 -44.11 3.04 -4.70
N VAL A 599 -44.31 1.71 -4.66
CA VAL A 599 -44.43 0.89 -5.88
C VAL A 599 -45.77 1.15 -6.57
N GLU A 600 -46.87 1.26 -5.83
CA GLU A 600 -48.23 1.52 -6.36
C GLU A 600 -48.34 2.92 -6.99
N SER A 601 -47.77 3.94 -6.35
CA SER A 601 -47.69 5.30 -6.91
C SER A 601 -46.77 5.37 -8.14
N LYS A 602 -45.75 4.52 -8.25
CA LYS A 602 -44.91 4.42 -9.47
C LYS A 602 -45.49 3.55 -10.58
N SER A 603 -46.30 2.53 -10.28
CA SER A 603 -46.97 1.73 -11.30
C SER A 603 -48.15 2.47 -11.91
N SER A 604 -48.92 3.22 -11.11
CA SER A 604 -49.99 4.09 -11.61
C SER A 604 -49.45 5.20 -12.51
N LEU A 605 -48.38 5.89 -12.11
CA LEU A 605 -47.64 6.87 -12.94
C LEU A 605 -46.97 6.28 -14.20
N ALA A 606 -46.99 4.95 -14.38
CA ALA A 606 -46.48 4.28 -15.58
C ALA A 606 -47.60 3.63 -16.43
N ALA A 607 -48.85 3.75 -15.98
CA ALA A 607 -50.07 3.29 -16.68
C ALA A 607 -50.89 4.44 -17.28
N THR A 608 -50.43 5.69 -17.08
CA THR A 608 -50.98 6.94 -17.63
C THR A 608 -49.98 7.59 -18.59
#